data_AF-A0A822E2V1-F1
#
_entry.id   AF-A0A822E2V1-F1
#
_cell.length_a   1.000
_cell.length_b   1.000
_cell.length_c   1.000
_cell.angle_alpha   90.00
_cell.angle_beta   90.00
_cell.angle_gamma   90.00
#
_symmetry.space_group_name_H-M   'P 1'
#
loop_
_entity.id
_entity.type
_entity.pdbx_description
1 polymer ?
#
loop_
_entity_poly.entity_id
_entity_poly.type
_entity_poly.pdbx_seq_one_letter_code
_entity_poly.pdbx_strand_id
1 'polypeptide(L)'
;TIQEGKIEIEQGDITKQNVDVIIGSSSSENLRQALIKAAGYQVEHVYNQAYEDNPTSLIISTPSGELPCKRIFFIKWKPNKDPEILQQSIIDLIWNVMQNVVSCNYTSIAFPAIGCGKHACSVDIIVKTMIREMKKQMETRKLLCLVKFIIEPNEENVYDEFCKQLFSSDFHASMEFQLPATWQISKGYKIRLIVSKDTDEYKSIFKRFDE
;
A
#
# COMPACT_ATOMS: atom_id res chain seq x y z
N THR A 1 -4.72 20.48 17.26
CA THR A 1 -4.09 19.21 16.83
C THR A 1 -4.05 19.22 15.33
N ILE A 2 -2.86 19.26 14.72
CA ILE A 2 -2.73 19.13 13.27
C ILE A 2 -3.07 17.66 12.98
N GLN A 3 -4.18 17.41 12.29
CA GLN A 3 -4.43 16.09 11.73
C GLN A 3 -3.40 15.90 10.61
N GLU A 4 -2.77 14.73 10.53
CA GLU A 4 -1.90 14.36 9.41
C GLU A 4 -2.57 13.23 8.64
N GLY A 5 -2.31 13.14 7.34
CA GLY A 5 -2.70 11.96 6.57
C GLY A 5 -2.02 10.70 7.09
N LYS A 6 -2.66 9.55 6.93
CA LYS A 6 -2.18 8.27 7.48
C LYS A 6 -1.98 7.24 6.37
N ILE A 7 -0.87 6.51 6.43
CA ILE A 7 -0.63 5.32 5.58
C ILE A 7 -0.74 4.08 6.46
N GLU A 8 -1.55 3.11 6.05
CA GLU A 8 -1.74 1.82 6.70
C GLU A 8 -1.41 0.69 5.71
N ILE A 9 -0.93 -0.44 6.24
CA ILE A 9 -0.72 -1.67 5.49
C ILE A 9 -1.51 -2.76 6.19
N GLU A 10 -2.29 -3.52 5.43
CA GLU A 10 -3.18 -4.56 5.92
C GLU A 10 -3.07 -5.79 5.00
N GLN A 11 -3.06 -7.00 5.56
CA GLN A 11 -3.33 -8.19 4.78
C GLN A 11 -4.84 -8.41 4.70
N GLY A 12 -5.40 -8.53 3.50
CA GLY A 12 -6.84 -8.68 3.36
C GLY A 12 -7.34 -8.71 1.93
N ASP A 13 -8.67 -8.63 1.83
CA ASP A 13 -9.39 -8.56 0.56
C ASP A 13 -9.75 -7.09 0.28
N ILE A 14 -9.24 -6.56 -0.83
CA ILE A 14 -9.48 -5.18 -1.23
C ILE A 14 -10.96 -4.89 -1.52
N THR A 15 -11.76 -5.91 -1.89
CA THR A 15 -13.20 -5.76 -2.15
C THR A 15 -14.01 -5.52 -0.88
N LYS A 16 -13.42 -5.67 0.31
CA LYS A 16 -14.09 -5.47 1.61
C LYS A 16 -13.78 -4.12 2.25
N GLN A 17 -12.97 -3.28 1.60
CA GLN A 17 -12.49 -2.04 2.20
C GLN A 17 -13.53 -0.93 2.16
N ASN A 18 -13.85 -0.41 3.34
CA ASN A 18 -14.71 0.76 3.48
C ASN A 18 -13.89 2.06 3.38
N VAL A 19 -13.75 2.57 2.16
CA VAL A 19 -12.97 3.77 1.81
C VAL A 19 -13.65 4.52 0.67
N ASP A 20 -13.29 5.77 0.40
CA ASP A 20 -13.91 6.51 -0.69
C ASP A 20 -13.55 5.92 -2.07
N VAL A 21 -12.29 5.53 -2.25
CA VAL A 21 -11.78 5.01 -3.53
C VAL A 21 -11.11 3.65 -3.35
N ILE A 22 -11.52 2.67 -4.15
CA ILE A 22 -10.78 1.41 -4.31
C ILE A 22 -10.01 1.45 -5.62
N ILE A 23 -8.73 1.09 -5.58
CA ILE A 23 -7.88 0.98 -6.77
C ILE A 23 -7.95 -0.43 -7.33
N GLY A 24 -8.26 -0.52 -8.62
CA GLY A 24 -8.13 -1.73 -9.43
C GLY A 24 -6.99 -1.60 -10.45
N SER A 25 -6.73 -2.68 -11.18
CA SER A 25 -5.74 -2.68 -12.27
C SER A 25 -6.38 -3.21 -13.55
N SER A 26 -6.24 -2.47 -14.65
CA SER A 26 -6.67 -2.91 -15.98
C SER A 26 -5.71 -3.94 -16.59
N SER A 27 -4.47 -4.04 -16.08
CA SER A 27 -3.49 -5.02 -16.54
C SER A 27 -3.53 -6.35 -15.77
N SER A 28 -4.31 -6.42 -14.68
CA SER A 28 -4.50 -7.63 -13.87
C SER A 28 -5.92 -8.13 -14.06
N GLU A 29 -6.07 -9.16 -14.88
CA GLU A 29 -7.38 -9.77 -15.14
C GLU A 29 -8.04 -10.27 -13.85
N ASN A 30 -7.27 -10.95 -12.99
CA ASN A 30 -7.78 -11.52 -11.74
C ASN A 30 -8.34 -10.43 -10.81
N LEU A 31 -7.57 -9.35 -10.59
CA LEU A 31 -8.01 -8.26 -9.73
C LEU A 31 -9.20 -7.51 -10.35
N ARG A 32 -9.16 -7.27 -11.67
CA ARG A 32 -10.25 -6.59 -12.37
C ARG A 32 -11.55 -7.38 -12.26
N GLN A 33 -11.51 -8.69 -12.54
CA GLN A 33 -12.67 -9.56 -12.43
C GLN A 33 -13.17 -9.68 -10.98
N ALA A 34 -12.26 -9.76 -10.00
CA ALA A 34 -12.66 -9.81 -8.59
C ALA A 34 -13.45 -8.56 -8.17
N LEU A 35 -12.96 -7.36 -8.56
CA LEU A 35 -13.64 -6.10 -8.30
C LEU A 35 -14.98 -6.00 -9.04
N ILE A 36 -15.01 -6.32 -10.33
CA ILE A 36 -16.24 -6.28 -11.14
C ILE A 36 -17.29 -7.24 -10.57
N LYS A 37 -16.90 -8.47 -10.24
CA LYS A 37 -17.79 -9.48 -9.67
C LYS A 37 -18.36 -9.04 -8.32
N ALA A 38 -17.52 -8.44 -7.48
CA ALA A 38 -17.95 -7.94 -6.17
C ALA A 38 -18.81 -6.67 -6.26
N ALA A 39 -18.57 -5.82 -7.26
CA ALA A 39 -19.33 -4.59 -7.48
C ALA A 39 -20.65 -4.80 -8.23
N GLY A 40 -20.76 -5.86 -9.03
CA GLY A 40 -21.92 -6.15 -9.88
C GLY A 40 -21.70 -5.79 -11.35
N TYR A 41 -22.44 -6.48 -12.23
CA TYR A 41 -22.26 -6.45 -13.68
C TYR A 41 -22.41 -5.05 -14.31
N GLN A 42 -23.15 -4.14 -13.68
CA GLN A 42 -23.32 -2.77 -14.13
C GLN A 42 -21.98 -2.00 -14.17
N VAL A 43 -21.03 -2.35 -13.30
CA VAL A 43 -19.69 -1.77 -13.29
C VAL A 43 -18.88 -2.22 -14.51
N GLU A 44 -19.07 -3.46 -14.96
CA GLU A 44 -18.40 -3.99 -16.15
C GLU A 44 -18.77 -3.19 -17.41
N HIS A 45 -20.06 -2.89 -17.59
CA HIS A 45 -20.52 -2.11 -18.74
C HIS A 45 -19.88 -0.71 -18.76
N VAL A 46 -19.89 -0.01 -17.62
CA VAL A 46 -19.26 1.32 -17.49
C VAL A 46 -17.75 1.24 -17.72
N TYR A 47 -17.08 0.21 -17.18
CA TYR A 47 -15.66 0.01 -17.38
C TYR A 47 -15.32 -0.20 -18.86
N ASN A 48 -16.02 -1.11 -19.56
CA ASN A 48 -15.74 -1.44 -20.96
C ASN A 48 -15.97 -0.23 -21.86
N GLN A 49 -17.09 0.48 -21.69
CA GLN A 49 -17.37 1.70 -22.44
C GLN A 49 -16.28 2.75 -22.20
N ALA A 50 -15.94 3.04 -20.94
CA ALA A 50 -14.90 4.02 -20.63
C ALA A 50 -13.50 3.59 -21.11
N TYR A 51 -13.23 2.28 -21.17
CA TYR A 51 -11.97 1.75 -21.67
C TYR A 51 -11.79 2.02 -23.16
N GLU A 52 -12.86 1.88 -23.94
CA GLU A 52 -12.93 2.15 -25.39
C GLU A 52 -12.94 3.65 -25.69
N ASP A 53 -13.78 4.42 -25.00
CA ASP A 53 -13.95 5.87 -25.23
C ASP A 53 -12.69 6.68 -24.86
N ASN A 54 -11.90 6.20 -23.90
CA ASN A 54 -10.74 6.93 -23.36
C ASN A 54 -9.46 6.08 -23.43
N PRO A 55 -8.93 5.79 -24.64
CA PRO A 55 -7.80 4.88 -24.81
C PRO A 55 -6.51 5.38 -24.15
N THR A 56 -6.33 6.71 -24.07
CA THR A 56 -5.13 7.35 -23.52
C THR A 56 -5.21 7.67 -22.03
N SER A 57 -6.40 7.56 -21.40
CA SER A 57 -6.53 7.83 -19.97
C SER A 57 -5.81 6.76 -19.15
N LEU A 58 -5.04 7.19 -18.16
CA LEU A 58 -4.41 6.28 -17.19
C LEU A 58 -5.43 5.67 -16.21
N ILE A 59 -6.55 6.35 -15.98
CA ILE A 59 -7.54 5.98 -14.97
C ILE A 59 -8.91 5.84 -15.63
N ILE A 60 -9.55 4.70 -15.40
CA ILE A 60 -10.98 4.50 -15.65
C ILE A 60 -11.72 4.60 -14.33
N SER A 61 -12.58 5.60 -14.20
CA SER A 61 -13.42 5.80 -13.03
C SER A 61 -14.79 5.18 -13.24
N THR A 62 -15.19 4.28 -12.33
CA THR A 62 -16.52 3.67 -12.35
C THR A 62 -17.26 3.96 -11.04
N PRO A 63 -18.60 3.82 -11.03
CA PRO A 63 -19.35 3.67 -9.78
C PRO A 63 -18.84 2.48 -8.96
N SER A 64 -19.15 2.46 -7.66
CA SER A 64 -18.79 1.38 -6.73
C SER A 64 -19.66 0.14 -6.86
N GLY A 65 -20.89 0.28 -7.36
CA GLY A 65 -21.87 -0.81 -7.35
C GLY A 65 -22.15 -1.25 -5.90
N GLU A 66 -21.99 -2.55 -5.63
CA GLU A 66 -22.20 -3.14 -4.30
C GLU A 66 -20.97 -3.05 -3.37
N LEU A 67 -19.84 -2.52 -3.84
CA LEU A 67 -18.66 -2.35 -2.99
C LEU A 67 -18.88 -1.24 -1.95
N PRO A 68 -18.31 -1.36 -0.74
CA PRO A 68 -18.40 -0.34 0.31
C PRO A 68 -17.46 0.84 0.03
N CYS A 69 -17.51 1.41 -1.18
CA CYS A 69 -16.77 2.61 -1.56
C CYS A 69 -17.63 3.59 -2.36
N LYS A 70 -17.09 4.77 -2.68
CA LYS A 70 -17.76 5.76 -3.53
C LYS A 70 -17.42 5.55 -5.00
N ARG A 71 -16.19 5.15 -5.31
CA ARG A 71 -15.68 4.93 -6.67
C ARG A 71 -14.67 3.79 -6.73
N ILE A 72 -14.56 3.19 -7.92
CA ILE A 72 -13.44 2.29 -8.26
C ILE A 72 -12.65 2.96 -9.37
N PHE A 73 -11.33 3.07 -9.17
CA PHE A 73 -10.41 3.57 -10.18
C PHE A 73 -9.58 2.41 -10.71
N PHE A 74 -9.84 1.99 -11.95
CA PHE A 74 -9.03 0.98 -12.62
C PHE A 74 -7.86 1.65 -13.33
N ILE A 75 -6.64 1.29 -12.93
CA ILE A 75 -5.43 1.89 -13.46
C ILE A 75 -4.95 1.13 -14.70
N LYS A 76 -4.76 1.84 -15.81
CA LYS A 76 -4.17 1.35 -17.06
C LYS A 76 -2.64 1.42 -17.00
N TRP A 77 -2.04 0.67 -16.09
CA TRP A 77 -0.58 0.65 -15.89
C TRP A 77 -0.07 -0.78 -15.76
N LYS A 78 1.15 -1.02 -16.27
CA LYS A 78 1.89 -2.27 -16.11
C LYS A 78 3.36 -1.97 -15.80
N PRO A 79 4.04 -2.78 -14.98
CA PRO A 79 5.45 -2.56 -14.67
C PRO A 79 6.33 -2.69 -15.92
N ASN A 80 7.28 -1.77 -16.08
CA ASN A 80 8.34 -1.88 -17.09
C ASN A 80 9.51 -2.74 -16.56
N LYS A 81 10.26 -3.38 -17.46
CA LYS A 81 11.47 -4.14 -17.11
C LYS A 81 12.66 -3.23 -16.84
N ASP A 82 12.68 -2.06 -17.47
CA ASP A 82 13.69 -1.04 -17.21
C ASP A 82 13.41 -0.38 -15.85
N PRO A 83 14.37 -0.42 -14.89
CA PRO A 83 14.17 0.11 -13.55
C PRO A 83 13.88 1.62 -13.49
N GLU A 84 14.48 2.42 -14.37
CA GLU A 84 14.31 3.87 -14.38
C GLU A 84 12.92 4.23 -14.91
N ILE A 85 12.51 3.59 -16.02
CA ILE A 85 11.16 3.76 -16.58
C ILE A 85 10.11 3.24 -15.61
N LEU A 86 10.37 2.11 -14.94
CA LEU A 86 9.50 1.56 -13.91
C LEU A 86 9.28 2.59 -12.80
N GLN A 87 10.37 3.10 -12.21
CA GLN A 87 10.31 4.08 -11.13
C GLN A 87 9.52 5.33 -11.54
N GLN A 88 9.83 5.91 -12.71
CA GLN A 88 9.12 7.10 -13.18
C GLN A 88 7.63 6.83 -13.41
N SER A 89 7.29 5.68 -14.01
CA SER A 89 5.88 5.34 -14.26
C SER A 89 5.06 5.15 -12.98
N ILE A 90 5.68 4.72 -11.88
CA ILE A 90 5.02 4.63 -10.56
C ILE A 90 4.80 6.01 -9.98
N ILE A 91 5.78 6.91 -10.11
CA ILE A 91 5.64 8.31 -9.67
C ILE A 91 4.45 8.95 -10.38
N ASP A 92 4.37 8.79 -11.70
CA ASP A 92 3.27 9.33 -12.50
C ASP A 92 1.93 8.70 -12.13
N LEU A 93 1.90 7.39 -11.86
CA LEU A 93 0.69 6.69 -11.39
C LEU A 93 0.19 7.29 -10.08
N ILE A 94 1.04 7.38 -9.05
CA ILE A 94 0.65 7.91 -7.74
C ILE A 94 0.23 9.37 -7.86
N TRP A 95 0.95 10.18 -8.64
CA TRP A 95 0.57 11.56 -8.92
C TRP A 95 -0.84 11.68 -9.50
N ASN A 96 -1.14 10.91 -10.55
CA ASN A 96 -2.44 10.95 -11.22
C ASN A 96 -3.58 10.50 -10.30
N VAL A 97 -3.36 9.41 -9.53
CA VAL A 97 -4.38 8.93 -8.58
C VAL A 97 -4.64 9.97 -7.49
N MET A 98 -3.58 10.51 -6.88
CA MET A 98 -3.73 11.50 -5.82
C MET A 98 -4.33 12.81 -6.32
N GLN A 99 -4.02 13.22 -7.55
CA GLN A 99 -4.67 14.37 -8.19
C GLN A 99 -6.19 14.17 -8.28
N ASN A 100 -6.65 12.99 -8.69
CA ASN A 100 -8.09 12.69 -8.76
C ASN A 100 -8.75 12.61 -7.38
N VAL A 101 -8.07 12.01 -6.40
CA VAL A 101 -8.54 11.96 -4.99
C VAL A 101 -8.78 13.38 -4.46
N VAL A 102 -7.82 14.29 -4.67
CA VAL A 102 -7.94 15.69 -4.24
C VAL A 102 -9.05 16.42 -4.99
N SER A 103 -9.08 16.32 -6.33
CA SER A 103 -10.09 17.01 -7.14
C SER A 103 -11.52 16.57 -6.84
N CYS A 104 -11.71 15.35 -6.34
CA CYS A 104 -13.02 14.82 -5.94
C CYS A 104 -13.31 14.92 -4.43
N ASN A 105 -12.43 15.54 -3.63
CA ASN A 105 -12.54 15.64 -2.17
C ASN A 105 -12.68 14.28 -1.45
N TYR A 106 -12.01 13.25 -1.96
CA TYR A 106 -11.93 11.96 -1.27
C TYR A 106 -10.88 12.00 -0.17
N THR A 107 -11.19 11.39 0.97
CA THR A 107 -10.35 11.39 2.18
C THR A 107 -9.86 10.00 2.56
N SER A 108 -10.21 8.97 1.79
CA SER A 108 -9.68 7.62 2.00
C SER A 108 -9.57 6.82 0.70
N ILE A 109 -8.50 6.03 0.59
CA ILE A 109 -8.20 5.25 -0.62
C ILE A 109 -7.53 3.92 -0.25
N ALA A 110 -7.92 2.83 -0.92
CA ALA A 110 -7.30 1.52 -0.79
C ALA A 110 -6.58 1.13 -2.08
N PHE A 111 -5.27 0.86 -1.97
CA PHE A 111 -4.41 0.35 -3.03
C PHE A 111 -4.18 -1.15 -2.86
N PRO A 112 -4.21 -1.94 -3.94
CA PRO A 112 -3.66 -3.29 -3.93
C PRO A 112 -2.13 -3.23 -4.03
N ALA A 113 -1.47 -4.39 -3.95
CA ALA A 113 -0.06 -4.55 -4.31
C ALA A 113 0.18 -4.43 -5.83
N ILE A 114 -0.18 -3.29 -6.43
CA ILE A 114 -0.17 -3.10 -7.88
C ILE A 114 1.25 -3.25 -8.45
N GLY A 115 1.41 -4.13 -9.44
CA GLY A 115 2.70 -4.42 -10.07
C GLY A 115 3.58 -5.42 -9.33
N CYS A 116 3.21 -5.87 -8.13
CA CYS A 116 4.00 -6.79 -7.31
C CYS A 116 3.72 -8.30 -7.54
N GLY A 117 3.01 -8.66 -8.61
CA GLY A 117 2.62 -10.05 -8.87
C GLY A 117 3.81 -11.01 -9.09
N LYS A 118 3.52 -12.33 -9.09
CA LYS A 118 4.47 -13.48 -9.04
C LYS A 118 5.71 -13.47 -9.96
N HIS A 119 5.81 -12.58 -10.95
CA HIS A 119 6.93 -12.49 -11.89
C HIS A 119 7.70 -11.17 -11.80
N ALA A 120 7.42 -10.32 -10.81
CA ALA A 120 8.07 -9.02 -10.65
C ALA A 120 9.40 -9.17 -9.91
N CYS A 121 10.52 -9.14 -10.63
CA CYS A 121 11.87 -9.07 -10.05
C CYS A 121 12.18 -7.72 -9.36
N SER A 122 11.18 -6.87 -9.14
CA SER A 122 11.34 -5.46 -8.74
C SER A 122 10.37 -5.03 -7.64
N VAL A 123 9.86 -5.97 -6.83
CA VAL A 123 8.94 -5.67 -5.71
C VAL A 123 9.54 -4.58 -4.80
N ASP A 124 10.83 -4.65 -4.51
CA ASP A 124 11.54 -3.64 -3.72
C ASP A 124 11.48 -2.24 -4.34
N ILE A 125 11.77 -2.12 -5.64
CA ILE A 125 11.71 -0.84 -6.38
C ILE A 125 10.28 -0.31 -6.38
N ILE A 126 9.30 -1.19 -6.65
CA ILE A 126 7.90 -0.79 -6.75
C ILE A 126 7.42 -0.27 -5.41
N VAL A 127 7.56 -1.06 -4.34
CA VAL A 127 7.09 -0.72 -3.00
C VAL A 127 7.80 0.52 -2.46
N LYS A 128 9.13 0.57 -2.57
CA LYS A 128 9.92 1.74 -2.14
C LYS A 128 9.46 3.02 -2.85
N THR A 129 9.23 2.94 -4.16
CA THR A 129 8.80 4.10 -4.94
C THR A 129 7.37 4.52 -4.61
N MET A 130 6.45 3.56 -4.47
CA MET A 130 5.05 3.83 -4.07
C MET A 130 4.97 4.52 -2.72
N ILE A 131 5.61 3.97 -1.67
CA ILE A 131 5.59 4.54 -0.33
C ILE A 131 6.21 5.94 -0.31
N ARG A 132 7.39 6.10 -0.94
CA ARG A 132 8.08 7.39 -0.98
C ARG A 132 7.26 8.47 -1.70
N GLU A 133 6.72 8.16 -2.87
CA GLU A 133 5.93 9.14 -3.62
C GLU A 133 4.61 9.44 -2.90
N MET A 134 3.98 8.44 -2.29
CA MET A 134 2.75 8.64 -1.50
C MET A 134 2.99 9.60 -0.33
N LYS A 135 4.03 9.36 0.50
CA LYS A 135 4.42 10.26 1.59
C LYS A 135 4.65 11.68 1.08
N LYS A 136 5.46 11.81 0.02
CA LYS A 136 5.73 13.11 -0.64
C LYS A 136 4.46 13.82 -1.10
N GLN A 137 3.51 13.13 -1.73
CA GLN A 137 2.24 13.72 -2.17
C GLN A 137 1.42 14.23 -0.98
N MET A 138 1.32 13.42 0.07
CA MET A 138 0.54 13.74 1.26
C MET A 138 1.13 14.95 1.99
N GLU A 139 2.45 15.00 2.15
CA GLU A 139 3.18 16.13 2.74
C GLU A 139 3.05 17.41 1.91
N THR A 140 3.35 17.32 0.61
CA THR A 140 3.39 18.49 -0.30
C THR A 140 2.03 19.17 -0.41
N ARG A 141 0.96 18.38 -0.45
CA ARG A 141 -0.41 18.88 -0.61
C ARG A 141 -1.16 19.02 0.73
N LYS A 142 -0.52 18.69 1.87
CA LYS A 142 -1.10 18.66 3.22
C LYS A 142 -2.40 17.85 3.29
N LEU A 143 -2.38 16.65 2.70
CA LEU A 143 -3.58 15.81 2.57
C LEU A 143 -3.91 15.12 3.89
N LEU A 144 -5.13 15.33 4.36
CA LEU A 144 -5.74 14.57 5.44
C LEU A 144 -6.42 13.32 4.86
N CYS A 145 -5.64 12.47 4.21
CA CYS A 145 -6.13 11.28 3.53
C CYS A 145 -5.65 10.01 4.25
N LEU A 146 -6.55 9.04 4.41
CA LEU A 146 -6.22 7.69 4.81
C LEU A 146 -5.88 6.85 3.57
N VAL A 147 -4.62 6.45 3.44
CA VAL A 147 -4.15 5.56 2.38
C VAL A 147 -3.92 4.17 2.96
N LYS A 148 -4.64 3.18 2.46
CA LYS A 148 -4.45 1.78 2.83
C LYS A 148 -3.78 1.01 1.70
N PHE A 149 -2.73 0.26 1.99
CA PHE A 149 -2.22 -0.78 1.10
C PHE A 149 -2.73 -2.13 1.57
N ILE A 150 -3.53 -2.79 0.72
CA ILE A 150 -4.16 -4.07 1.00
C ILE A 150 -3.44 -5.15 0.21
N ILE A 151 -2.78 -6.04 0.94
CA ILE A 151 -1.95 -7.10 0.37
C ILE A 151 -2.69 -8.42 0.54
N GLU A 152 -2.73 -9.26 -0.50
CA GLU A 152 -3.39 -10.56 -0.36
C GLU A 152 -2.67 -11.41 0.70
N PRO A 153 -3.38 -12.17 1.56
CA PRO A 153 -2.76 -12.96 2.63
C PRO A 153 -1.71 -13.98 2.16
N ASN A 154 -1.73 -14.37 0.88
CA ASN A 154 -0.78 -15.30 0.27
C ASN A 154 0.50 -14.62 -0.28
N GLU A 155 0.60 -13.28 -0.24
CA GLU A 155 1.73 -12.50 -0.74
C GLU A 155 2.66 -12.01 0.41
N GLU A 156 3.10 -12.92 1.28
CA GLU A 156 3.89 -12.58 2.49
C GLU A 156 5.15 -11.76 2.18
N ASN A 157 5.91 -12.12 1.13
CA ASN A 157 7.10 -11.36 0.71
C ASN A 157 6.78 -9.90 0.32
N VAL A 158 5.61 -9.67 -0.28
CA VAL A 158 5.18 -8.33 -0.70
C VAL A 158 4.76 -7.54 0.53
N TYR A 159 3.98 -8.15 1.42
CA TYR A 159 3.58 -7.55 2.69
C TYR A 159 4.79 -7.14 3.54
N ASP A 160 5.77 -8.04 3.69
CA ASP A 160 7.01 -7.78 4.42
C ASP A 160 7.80 -6.60 3.82
N GLU A 161 7.86 -6.49 2.48
CA GLU A 161 8.54 -5.35 1.84
C GLU A 161 7.76 -4.04 2.07
N PHE A 162 6.43 -4.06 2.03
CA PHE A 162 5.61 -2.89 2.39
C PHE A 162 5.87 -2.45 3.82
N CYS A 163 5.82 -3.38 4.78
CA CYS A 163 6.14 -3.08 6.18
C CYS A 163 7.55 -2.52 6.32
N LYS A 164 8.54 -3.16 5.68
CA LYS A 164 9.92 -2.70 5.70
C LYS A 164 10.04 -1.26 5.19
N GLN A 165 9.45 -0.91 4.05
CA GLN A 165 9.59 0.45 3.48
C GLN A 165 8.84 1.51 4.30
N LEU A 166 7.66 1.18 4.84
CA LEU A 166 6.91 2.09 5.68
C LEU A 166 7.66 2.41 6.98
N PHE A 167 8.17 1.38 7.67
CA PHE A 167 8.86 1.55 8.96
C PHE A 167 10.34 1.96 8.84
N SER A 168 11.03 1.63 7.74
CA SER A 168 12.43 2.05 7.55
C SER A 168 12.58 3.56 7.37
N SER A 169 11.54 4.24 6.89
CA SER A 169 11.56 5.70 6.74
C SER A 169 11.29 6.45 8.05
N ASP A 170 10.63 5.81 9.02
CA ASP A 170 10.44 6.34 10.38
C ASP A 170 11.66 6.01 11.29
N PHE A 171 12.49 5.06 10.86
CA PHE A 171 13.64 4.56 11.61
C PHE A 171 14.79 5.55 11.79
N HIS A 172 14.93 6.53 10.88
CA HIS A 172 15.91 7.61 11.08
C HIS A 172 15.47 8.63 12.14
N ALA A 173 14.18 8.67 12.49
CA ALA A 173 13.63 9.63 13.45
C ALA A 173 13.55 9.07 14.89
N SER A 174 13.58 7.75 15.09
CA SER A 174 13.28 7.13 16.40
C SER A 174 14.46 6.46 17.12
N MET A 175 15.70 6.61 16.63
CA MET A 175 16.87 5.96 17.25
C MET A 175 17.57 6.83 18.31
N GLU A 176 16.81 7.66 19.04
CA GLU A 176 17.24 8.28 20.30
C GLU A 176 16.89 7.46 21.55
N PHE A 177 16.39 6.24 21.41
CA PHE A 177 16.31 5.33 22.56
C PHE A 177 17.70 4.81 22.91
N GLN A 178 18.22 5.21 24.07
CA GLN A 178 19.36 4.55 24.70
C GLN A 178 18.94 3.12 25.07
N LEU A 179 19.25 2.17 24.21
CA LEU A 179 19.06 0.74 24.50
C LEU A 179 19.85 0.38 25.77
N PRO A 180 19.28 -0.43 26.67
CA PRO A 180 20.05 -0.98 27.78
C PRO A 180 21.28 -1.74 27.25
N ALA A 181 22.40 -1.69 27.99
CA ALA A 181 23.67 -2.26 27.56
C ALA A 181 23.63 -3.77 27.25
N THR A 182 22.61 -4.47 27.76
CA THR A 182 22.35 -5.90 27.58
C THR A 182 21.66 -6.24 26.25
N TRP A 183 21.20 -5.24 25.49
CA TRP A 183 20.40 -5.44 24.28
C TRP A 183 21.29 -5.36 23.05
N GLN A 184 21.20 -6.38 22.20
CA GLN A 184 21.89 -6.39 20.91
C GLN A 184 20.87 -6.38 19.77
N ILE A 185 21.13 -5.53 18.79
CA ILE A 185 20.38 -5.49 17.54
C ILE A 185 20.83 -6.68 16.68
N SER A 186 19.93 -7.63 16.44
CA SER A 186 20.17 -8.74 15.52
C SER A 186 20.22 -8.25 14.07
N LYS A 187 21.16 -8.77 13.26
CA LYS A 187 21.23 -8.47 11.81
C LYS A 187 20.07 -9.14 11.08
N GLY A 188 19.05 -8.36 10.72
CA GLY A 188 17.90 -8.80 9.92
C GLY A 188 16.82 -7.72 9.81
N TYR A 189 15.87 -7.88 8.90
CA TYR A 189 14.77 -6.93 8.63
C TYR A 189 13.62 -6.98 9.65
N LYS A 190 13.74 -7.81 10.70
CA LYS A 190 12.91 -7.78 11.91
C LYS A 190 13.78 -7.30 13.05
N ILE A 191 13.36 -6.27 13.79
CA ILE A 191 14.02 -5.91 15.05
C ILE A 191 13.80 -7.08 16.00
N ARG A 192 14.82 -7.93 16.15
CA ARG A 192 14.89 -8.91 17.21
C ARG A 192 15.87 -8.39 18.24
N LEU A 193 15.32 -8.04 19.41
CA LEU A 193 16.11 -7.61 20.54
C LEU A 193 16.44 -8.88 21.33
N ILE A 194 17.72 -9.23 21.33
CA ILE A 194 18.21 -10.41 22.01
C ILE A 194 18.66 -9.95 23.39
N VAL A 195 17.96 -10.46 24.41
CA VAL A 195 18.36 -10.31 25.81
C VAL A 195 18.95 -11.64 26.25
N SER A 196 20.15 -11.60 26.83
CA SER A 196 20.85 -12.83 27.24
C SER A 196 20.13 -13.53 28.38
N LYS A 197 20.05 -14.87 28.32
CA LYS A 197 19.24 -15.69 29.24
C LYS A 197 19.67 -15.63 30.70
N ASP A 198 20.93 -15.27 30.94
CA ASP A 198 21.56 -15.14 32.25
C ASP A 198 21.19 -13.82 32.97
N THR A 199 20.64 -12.84 32.26
CA THR A 199 20.26 -11.53 32.83
C THR A 199 18.99 -11.60 33.67
N ASP A 200 18.89 -10.74 34.68
CA ASP A 200 17.68 -10.63 35.52
C ASP A 200 16.49 -10.07 34.75
N GLU A 201 16.76 -9.24 33.73
CA GLU A 201 15.76 -8.73 32.80
C GLU A 201 15.09 -9.85 32.00
N TYR A 202 15.88 -10.77 31.41
CA TYR A 202 15.35 -11.94 30.71
C TYR A 202 14.48 -12.79 31.64
N LYS A 203 14.96 -13.07 32.87
CA LYS A 203 14.23 -13.87 33.86
C LYS A 203 12.91 -13.21 34.26
N SER A 204 12.88 -11.89 34.41
CA SER A 204 11.67 -11.11 34.74
C SER A 204 10.61 -11.15 33.64
N ILE A 205 11.03 -11.01 32.38
CA ILE A 205 10.13 -11.07 31.23
C ILE A 205 9.61 -12.50 31.05
N PHE A 206 10.51 -13.50 31.08
CA PHE A 206 10.16 -14.91 30.86
C PHE A 206 9.15 -15.42 31.89
N LYS A 207 9.31 -15.04 33.16
CA LYS A 207 8.39 -15.43 34.23
C LYS A 207 6.93 -15.01 33.98
N ARG A 208 6.70 -13.94 33.19
CA ARG A 208 5.35 -13.46 32.83
C ARG A 208 4.72 -14.18 31.63
N PHE A 209 5.47 -15.02 30.92
CA PHE A 209 4.96 -15.77 29.77
C PHE A 209 4.57 -17.22 30.12
N ASP A 210 5.04 -17.73 31.25
CA ASP A 210 4.70 -19.07 31.78
C ASP A 210 3.59 -19.03 32.86
N GLU A 211 2.97 -17.86 33.09
CA GLU A 211 1.77 -17.67 33.92
C GLU A 211 0.51 -17.60 33.05
#